data_AF-A0A933ZU92-F1
#
_entry.id   AF-A0A933ZU92-F1
#
_cell.length_a   1.000
_cell.length_b   1.000
_cell.length_c   1.000
_cell.angle_alpha   90.00
_cell.angle_beta   90.00
_cell.angle_gamma   90.00
#
_symmetry.space_group_name_H-M   'P 1'
#
loop_
_entity.id
_entity.type
_entity.pdbx_description
1 polymer ?
#
loop_
_entity_poly.entity_id
_entity_poly.type
_entity_poly.pdbx_seq_one_letter_code
_entity_poly.pdbx_strand_id
1 'polypeptide(L)'
;MVRELDARDRHVRAHEAAHQSAGGGLAGGASFSYETGPDGRQYAVAGEVSINVSPGKTPEETIAKAQKVRSAALAPPDPSSQDRAVAAMATQMEAKARLEQREVQRLMLEQAVAPRGSIG
;
A
#
# COMPACT_ATOMS: atom_id res chain seq x y z
N MET A 1 25.17 6.84 22.81
CA MET A 1 24.91 7.94 21.87
C MET A 1 25.23 7.61 20.41
N VAL A 2 26.46 7.81 19.89
CA VAL A 2 26.74 7.60 18.43
C VAL A 2 26.38 6.18 17.95
N ARG A 3 26.70 5.15 18.75
CA ARG A 3 26.32 3.76 18.44
C ARG A 3 24.80 3.53 18.41
N GLU A 4 24.04 4.22 19.24
CA GLU A 4 22.59 4.11 19.27
C GLU A 4 21.96 4.82 18.07
N LEU A 5 22.47 5.99 17.70
CA LEU A 5 22.04 6.73 16.51
C LEU A 5 22.32 5.95 15.22
N ASP A 6 23.49 5.33 15.11
CA ASP A 6 23.86 4.47 13.96
C ASP A 6 22.97 3.22 13.88
N ALA A 7 22.67 2.58 15.01
CA ALA A 7 21.73 1.45 15.04
C ALA A 7 20.32 1.88 14.60
N ARG A 8 19.86 3.05 15.05
CA ARG A 8 18.54 3.59 14.70
C ARG A 8 18.47 4.00 13.23
N ASP A 9 19.51 4.62 12.68
CA ASP A 9 19.59 4.97 11.25
C ASP A 9 19.48 3.72 10.37
N ARG A 10 20.22 2.66 10.69
CA ARG A 10 20.15 1.39 9.96
C ARG A 10 18.76 0.77 10.04
N HIS A 11 18.14 0.80 11.22
CA HIS A 11 16.79 0.28 11.43
C HIS A 11 15.77 1.05 10.57
N VAL A 12 15.77 2.38 10.65
CA VAL A 12 14.85 3.24 9.88
C VAL A 12 15.04 3.02 8.38
N ARG A 13 16.27 2.98 7.88
CA ARG A 13 16.53 2.75 6.44
C ARG A 13 16.08 1.36 6.00
N ALA A 14 16.30 0.33 6.82
CA ALA A 14 15.84 -1.01 6.52
C ALA A 14 14.30 -1.09 6.52
N HIS A 15 13.65 -0.39 7.45
CA HIS A 15 12.20 -0.27 7.54
C HIS A 15 11.63 0.36 6.26
N GLU A 16 12.13 1.53 5.84
CA GLU A 16 11.65 2.18 4.63
C GLU A 16 11.98 1.38 3.37
N ALA A 17 13.16 0.74 3.29
CA ALA A 17 13.51 -0.10 2.16
C ALA A 17 12.57 -1.30 1.99
N ALA A 18 12.06 -1.87 3.10
CA ALA A 18 11.08 -2.96 3.06
C ALA A 18 9.76 -2.49 2.44
N HIS A 19 9.26 -1.31 2.81
CA HIS A 19 8.08 -0.71 2.18
C HIS A 19 8.27 -0.48 0.68
N GLN A 20 9.41 0.11 0.27
CA GLN A 20 9.68 0.39 -1.15
C GLN A 20 9.75 -0.89 -1.98
N SER A 21 10.48 -1.90 -1.49
CA SER A 21 10.64 -3.19 -2.17
C SER A 21 9.29 -3.88 -2.34
N ALA A 22 8.47 -3.91 -1.29
CA ALA A 22 7.17 -4.56 -1.32
C ALA A 22 6.13 -3.75 -2.13
N GLY A 23 6.20 -2.43 -2.15
CA GLY A 23 5.28 -1.55 -2.87
C GLY A 23 5.57 -1.47 -4.38
N GLY A 24 6.82 -1.62 -4.80
CA GLY A 24 7.20 -1.51 -6.22
C GLY A 24 6.72 -0.17 -6.80
N GLY A 25 6.08 -0.20 -7.98
CA GLY A 25 5.54 1.00 -8.63
C GLY A 25 4.41 1.72 -7.89
N LEU A 26 3.91 1.19 -6.77
CA LEU A 26 2.93 1.86 -5.92
C LEU A 26 3.59 2.65 -4.77
N ALA A 27 4.85 2.37 -4.47
CA ALA A 27 5.61 3.09 -3.44
C ALA A 27 6.35 4.27 -4.07
N GLY A 28 6.34 5.40 -3.36
CA GLY A 28 7.16 6.57 -3.66
C GLY A 28 8.59 6.46 -3.12
N GLY A 29 9.30 7.58 -3.19
CA GLY A 29 10.59 7.71 -2.50
C GLY A 29 10.42 7.69 -0.98
N ALA A 30 11.42 7.16 -0.28
CA ALA A 30 11.51 7.27 1.17
C ALA A 30 11.89 8.69 1.58
N SER A 31 11.22 9.21 2.59
CA SER A 31 11.55 10.46 3.27
C SER A 31 12.15 10.13 4.63
N PHE A 32 13.09 10.94 5.10
CA PHE A 32 13.78 10.72 6.38
C PHE A 32 13.84 12.00 7.21
N SER A 33 13.69 11.84 8.51
CA SER A 33 14.00 12.87 9.51
C SER A 33 15.31 12.52 10.21
N TYR A 34 16.14 13.54 10.45
CA TYR A 34 17.51 13.34 10.90
C TYR A 34 17.78 13.97 12.26
N GLU A 35 18.68 13.35 13.01
CA GLU A 35 19.30 13.89 14.22
C GLU A 35 20.82 14.02 14.02
N THR A 36 21.41 15.12 14.47
CA THR A 36 22.87 15.33 14.41
C THR A 36 23.53 14.77 15.67
N GLY A 37 24.43 13.80 15.50
CA GLY A 37 25.20 13.22 16.59
C GLY A 37 26.31 14.15 17.11
N PRO A 38 26.91 13.83 18.27
CA PRO A 38 28.02 14.60 18.84
C PRO A 38 29.31 14.54 17.99
N ASP A 39 29.35 13.65 17.00
CA ASP A 39 30.38 13.54 15.96
C ASP A 39 30.10 14.44 14.74
N GLY A 40 29.02 15.23 14.76
CA GLY A 40 28.63 16.14 13.69
C GLY A 40 27.94 15.48 12.49
N ARG A 41 27.68 14.16 12.54
CA ARG A 41 27.03 13.41 11.46
C ARG A 41 25.51 13.36 11.65
N GLN A 42 24.77 13.29 10.54
CA GLN A 42 23.31 13.11 10.57
C GLN A 42 22.93 11.63 10.52
N TYR A 43 21.96 11.25 11.34
CA TYR A 43 21.43 9.90 11.46
C TYR A 43 19.90 9.93 11.29
N ALA A 44 19.35 9.05 10.44
CA ALA A 44 17.91 8.94 10.26
C ALA A 44 17.27 8.37 11.54
N VAL A 45 16.33 9.11 12.13
CA VAL A 45 15.66 8.70 13.37
C VAL A 45 14.18 8.40 13.19
N ALA A 46 13.63 8.79 12.03
CA ALA A 46 12.32 8.43 11.52
C ALA A 46 12.34 8.46 9.99
N GLY A 47 11.43 7.73 9.37
CA GLY A 47 11.23 7.73 7.92
C GLY A 47 9.78 7.40 7.58
N GLU A 48 9.44 7.59 6.31
CA GLU A 48 8.18 7.10 5.74
C GLU A 48 8.31 6.88 4.23
N VAL A 49 7.52 5.94 3.71
CA VAL A 49 7.33 5.71 2.28
C VAL A 49 5.87 5.91 1.94
N SER A 50 5.58 6.86 1.05
CA SER A 50 4.22 7.06 0.58
C SER A 50 3.80 5.88 -0.32
N ILE A 51 2.69 5.23 0.01
CA ILE A 51 2.10 4.17 -0.82
C ILE A 51 0.82 4.70 -1.45
N ASN A 52 0.66 4.52 -2.77
CA ASN A 52 -0.50 4.99 -3.49
C ASN A 52 -1.75 4.14 -3.17
N VAL A 53 -2.61 4.69 -2.31
CA VAL A 53 -3.90 4.12 -1.93
C VAL A 53 -5.03 4.73 -2.76
N SER A 54 -5.10 4.35 -4.04
CA SER A 54 -6.23 4.71 -4.91
C SER A 54 -6.77 3.49 -5.65
N PRO A 55 -8.08 3.46 -5.99
CA PRO A 55 -8.66 2.39 -6.80
C PRO A 55 -7.98 2.21 -8.17
N GLY A 56 -8.16 1.04 -8.76
CA GLY A 56 -7.85 0.77 -10.17
C GLY A 56 -9.00 1.21 -11.09
N LYS A 57 -8.90 0.92 -12.38
CA LYS A 57 -9.95 1.25 -13.36
C LYS A 57 -11.14 0.29 -13.27
N THR A 58 -10.90 -0.93 -12.79
CA THR A 58 -11.92 -1.96 -12.59
C THR A 58 -11.94 -2.43 -11.14
N PRO A 59 -13.03 -3.09 -10.69
CA PRO A 59 -13.05 -3.75 -9.40
C PRO A 59 -11.93 -4.79 -9.23
N GLU A 60 -11.63 -5.56 -10.28
CA GLU A 60 -10.53 -6.53 -10.31
C GLU A 60 -9.16 -5.87 -10.07
N GLU A 61 -8.88 -4.80 -10.81
CA GLU A 61 -7.64 -4.03 -10.64
C GLU A 61 -7.56 -3.41 -9.24
N THR A 62 -8.68 -2.92 -8.71
CA THR A 62 -8.76 -2.36 -7.36
C THR A 62 -8.46 -3.41 -6.30
N ILE A 63 -8.99 -4.62 -6.42
CA ILE A 63 -8.70 -5.74 -5.50
C ILE A 63 -7.20 -6.06 -5.52
N ALA A 64 -6.62 -6.26 -6.71
CA ALA A 64 -5.21 -6.59 -6.85
C ALA A 64 -4.31 -5.47 -6.28
N LYS A 65 -4.64 -4.21 -6.59
CA LYS A 65 -3.91 -3.04 -6.09
C LYS A 65 -4.04 -2.92 -4.56
N ALA A 66 -5.23 -3.07 -4.01
CA ALA A 66 -5.46 -3.04 -2.56
C ALA A 66 -4.66 -4.12 -1.82
N GLN A 67 -4.61 -5.34 -2.36
CA GLN A 67 -3.78 -6.42 -1.79
C GLN A 67 -2.29 -6.06 -1.80
N LYS A 68 -1.81 -5.48 -2.90
CA LYS A 68 -0.42 -5.02 -3.02
C LYS A 68 -0.11 -3.89 -2.04
N VAL A 69 -0.98 -2.88 -1.93
CA VAL A 69 -0.86 -1.79 -0.95
C VAL A 69 -0.82 -2.34 0.48
N ARG A 70 -1.74 -3.25 0.85
CA ARG A 70 -1.74 -3.87 2.18
C ARG A 70 -0.45 -4.63 2.45
N SER A 71 0.05 -5.41 1.48
CA SER A 71 1.30 -6.14 1.63
C SER A 71 2.50 -5.22 1.81
N ALA A 72 2.52 -4.09 1.08
CA ALA A 72 3.61 -3.12 1.15
C ALA A 72 3.62 -2.38 2.49
N ALA A 73 2.44 -1.98 2.98
CA ALA A 73 2.31 -1.33 4.27
C ALA A 73 2.64 -2.26 5.45
N LEU A 74 2.47 -3.58 5.30
CA LEU A 74 2.81 -4.54 6.36
C LEU A 74 4.17 -5.24 6.14
N ALA A 75 5.00 -4.73 5.23
CA ALA A 75 6.24 -5.39 4.83
C ALA A 75 7.35 -5.38 5.90
N PRO A 76 7.58 -4.29 6.65
CA PRO A 76 8.52 -4.32 7.76
C PRO A 76 8.05 -5.27 8.87
N PRO A 77 8.97 -5.85 9.66
CA PRO A 77 8.61 -6.71 10.78
C PRO A 77 7.91 -5.97 11.92
N ASP A 78 8.07 -4.64 12.00
CA ASP A 78 7.58 -3.77 13.06
C ASP A 78 6.81 -2.55 12.51
N PRO A 79 5.77 -2.75 11.70
CA PRO A 79 5.07 -1.66 11.01
C PRO A 79 4.57 -0.61 12.00
N SER A 80 4.67 0.67 11.65
CA SER A 80 4.21 1.78 12.48
C SER A 80 2.67 1.85 12.55
N SER A 81 2.15 2.77 13.37
CA SER A 81 0.71 3.05 13.39
C SER A 81 0.19 3.59 12.05
N GLN A 82 1.00 4.38 11.33
CA GLN A 82 0.65 4.92 10.02
C GLN A 82 0.57 3.81 8.98
N ASP A 83 1.51 2.87 9.00
CA ASP A 83 1.52 1.75 8.05
C ASP A 83 0.32 0.83 8.25
N ARG A 84 -0.01 0.54 9.52
CA ARG A 84 -1.24 -0.19 9.85
C ARG A 84 -2.50 0.53 9.39
N ALA A 85 -2.53 1.87 9.46
CA ALA A 85 -3.65 2.66 8.95
C ALA A 85 -3.78 2.54 7.42
N VAL A 86 -2.67 2.60 6.68
CA VAL A 86 -2.63 2.37 5.22
C VAL A 86 -3.11 0.96 4.89
N ALA A 87 -2.68 -0.06 5.63
CA ALA A 87 -3.12 -1.44 5.47
C ALA A 87 -4.63 -1.61 5.71
N ALA A 88 -5.18 -0.90 6.71
CA ALA A 88 -6.61 -0.88 6.99
C ALA A 88 -7.41 -0.19 5.87
N MET A 89 -6.93 0.94 5.34
CA MET A 89 -7.54 1.61 4.19
C MET A 89 -7.56 0.70 2.96
N ALA A 90 -6.46 -0.01 2.69
CA ALA A 90 -6.38 -0.98 1.61
C ALA A 90 -7.37 -2.15 1.81
N THR A 91 -7.55 -2.62 3.04
CA THR A 91 -8.54 -3.66 3.35
C THR A 91 -9.97 -3.19 3.08
N GLN A 92 -10.30 -1.95 3.45
CA GLN A 92 -11.60 -1.36 3.14
C GLN A 92 -11.82 -1.18 1.62
N MET A 93 -10.78 -0.74 0.91
CA MET A 93 -10.80 -0.62 -0.55
C MET A 93 -11.05 -1.98 -1.23
N GLU A 94 -10.36 -3.04 -0.79
CA GLU A 94 -10.58 -4.40 -1.29
C GLU A 94 -12.03 -4.85 -1.04
N ALA A 95 -12.55 -4.64 0.17
CA ALA A 95 -13.92 -5.03 0.52
C ALA A 95 -14.96 -4.35 -0.37
N LYS A 96 -14.80 -3.04 -0.61
CA LYS A 96 -15.66 -2.27 -1.50
C LYS A 96 -15.59 -2.78 -2.94
N ALA A 97 -14.39 -2.98 -3.48
CA ALA A 97 -14.21 -3.47 -4.83
C ALA A 97 -14.77 -4.89 -5.03
N ARG A 98 -14.72 -5.75 -4.00
CA ARG A 98 -15.37 -7.08 -4.06
C ARG A 98 -16.90 -7.00 -4.13
N LEU A 99 -17.52 -5.98 -3.53
CA LEU A 99 -18.95 -5.73 -3.67
C LEU A 99 -19.27 -5.30 -5.11
N GLU A 100 -18.54 -4.30 -5.63
CA GLU A 100 -18.69 -3.79 -7.00
C GLU A 100 -18.46 -4.90 -8.05
N GLN A 101 -17.45 -5.74 -7.86
CA GLN A 101 -17.15 -6.88 -8.74
C GLN A 101 -18.35 -7.84 -8.86
N ARG A 102 -19.02 -8.14 -7.75
CA ARG A 102 -20.20 -9.02 -7.76
C ARG A 102 -21.37 -8.38 -8.50
N GLU A 103 -21.57 -7.08 -8.34
CA GLU A 103 -22.62 -6.36 -9.07
C GLU A 103 -22.35 -6.34 -10.58
N VAL A 104 -21.11 -6.05 -10.99
CA VAL A 104 -20.70 -6.11 -12.39
C VAL A 104 -20.93 -7.51 -12.97
N GLN A 105 -20.53 -8.57 -12.26
CA GLN A 105 -20.75 -9.95 -12.70
C GLN A 105 -22.25 -10.27 -12.82
N ARG A 106 -23.08 -9.81 -11.87
CA ARG A 106 -24.53 -10.00 -11.94
C ARG A 106 -25.13 -9.33 -13.18
N LEU A 107 -24.79 -8.06 -13.42
CA LEU A 107 -25.28 -7.30 -14.57
C LEU A 107 -24.82 -7.89 -15.90
N MET A 108 -23.60 -8.44 -15.96
CA MET A 108 -23.10 -9.14 -17.15
C MET A 108 -23.87 -10.43 -17.41
N LEU A 109 -24.18 -11.21 -16.37
CA LEU A 109 -24.98 -12.44 -16.49
C LEU A 109 -26.41 -12.13 -16.95
N GLU A 110 -27.05 -11.11 -16.38
CA GLU A 110 -28.40 -10.68 -16.77
C GLU A 110 -28.46 -10.28 -18.26
N GLN A 111 -27.46 -9.54 -18.75
CA GLN A 111 -27.36 -9.17 -20.17
C GLN A 111 -27.10 -10.36 -21.09
N ALA A 112 -26.33 -11.36 -20.65
CA ALA A 112 -26.05 -12.55 -21.43
C ALA A 112 -27.27 -13.49 -21.57
N VAL A 113 -28.21 -13.42 -20.62
CA VAL A 113 -29.43 -14.25 -20.59
C VAL A 113 -30.63 -13.56 -21.25
N ALA A 114 -30.57 -12.25 -21.51
CA ALA A 114 -31.63 -11.53 -22.21
C ALA A 114 -31.83 -12.09 -23.63
N PRO A 115 -33.05 -12.54 -24.01
CA PRO A 115 -33.29 -13.07 -25.34
C PRO A 115 -33.04 -11.96 -26.37
N ARG A 116 -32.27 -12.28 -27.42
CA ARG A 116 -32.18 -11.43 -28.61
C ARG A 116 -33.59 -11.33 -29.18
N GLY A 117 -34.29 -10.25 -28.84
CA GLY A 117 -35.65 -9.98 -29.30
C GLY A 117 -35.69 -10.10 -30.81
N SER A 118 -36.55 -11.01 -31.28
CA SER A 118 -36.86 -11.26 -32.68
C SER A 118 -37.05 -9.95 -33.43
N ILE A 119 -36.25 -9.76 -34.48
CA ILE A 119 -36.56 -8.79 -35.53
C ILE A 119 -37.69 -9.44 -36.34
N GLY A 120 -38.92 -9.05 -36.02
CA GLY A 120 -40.12 -9.32 -36.82
C GLY A 120 -40.33 -8.24 -37.86
#